data_AF-A0A1K1N696-F1
#
_entry.id   AF-A0A1K1N696-F1
#
_cell.length_a   1.000
_cell.length_b   1.000
_cell.length_c   1.000
_cell.angle_alpha   90.00
_cell.angle_beta   90.00
_cell.angle_gamma   90.00
#
_symmetry.space_group_name_H-M   'P 1'
#
loop_
_entity.id
_entity.type
_entity.pdbx_description
1 polymer ?
#
loop_
_entity_poly.entity_id
_entity_poly.type
_entity_poly.pdbx_seq_one_letter_code
_entity_poly.pdbx_strand_id
1 'polypeptide(L)'
;MKKSKKSLKGMTLVEMIISIAIFAIMGGLLVLVGTHIDATNRATNVLKNKVSTESPYAANKQTAFDGGDLKDTRKDITIDITIDDYGDAANATLEAYKYNTKEIVENGLSEADKAAMQKKANGGLNLQFVKLKTADDEEDEESEGEETPEEGTPETPETPETPETPETPPAPAEGE
;
A
#
# COMPACT_ATOMS: atom_id res chain seq x y z
N MET A 1 1.66 13.32 -74.88
CA MET A 1 1.64 13.72 -73.45
C MET A 1 3.06 13.63 -72.90
N LYS A 2 3.71 14.76 -72.58
CA LYS A 2 5.06 14.77 -71.99
C LYS A 2 4.96 14.43 -70.50
N LYS A 3 5.49 13.27 -70.09
CA LYS A 3 5.63 12.91 -68.67
C LYS A 3 6.80 13.70 -68.08
N SER A 4 6.53 14.62 -67.17
CA SER A 4 7.55 15.33 -66.41
C SER A 4 8.20 14.36 -65.42
N LYS A 5 9.51 14.10 -65.59
CA LYS A 5 10.30 13.38 -64.59
C LYS A 5 10.50 14.33 -63.41
N LYS A 6 9.67 14.18 -62.37
CA LYS A 6 9.79 14.93 -61.12
C LYS A 6 11.09 14.48 -60.44
N SER A 7 12.12 15.31 -60.45
CA SER A 7 13.34 15.02 -59.70
C SER A 7 13.02 15.13 -58.22
N LEU A 8 13.12 14.01 -57.50
CA LEU A 8 13.19 14.07 -56.04
C LEU A 8 14.51 14.76 -55.70
N LYS A 9 14.43 16.05 -55.33
CA LYS A 9 15.53 16.72 -54.66
C LYS A 9 15.83 15.87 -53.42
N GLY A 10 17.03 15.29 -53.37
CA GLY A 10 17.46 14.44 -52.27
C GLY A 10 17.21 15.15 -50.94
N MET A 11 16.62 14.42 -50.00
CA MET A 11 16.41 14.88 -48.63
C MET A 11 17.76 15.32 -48.08
N THR A 12 17.85 16.58 -47.65
CA THR A 12 19.14 17.12 -47.24
C THR A 12 19.59 16.42 -45.95
N LEU A 13 20.89 16.20 -45.79
CA LEU A 13 21.45 15.61 -44.57
C LEU A 13 21.03 16.39 -43.31
N VAL A 14 20.90 17.71 -43.45
CA VAL A 14 20.44 18.61 -42.39
C VAL A 14 19.00 18.31 -41.97
N GLU A 15 18.08 18.11 -42.92
CA GLU A 15 16.68 17.75 -42.62
C GLU A 15 16.58 16.39 -41.89
N MET A 16 17.46 15.44 -42.22
CA MET A 16 17.51 14.15 -41.53
C MET A 16 17.95 14.29 -40.07
N ILE A 17 19.00 15.08 -39.81
CA ILE A 17 19.51 15.32 -38.45
C ILE A 17 18.46 16.03 -37.59
N ILE A 18 17.79 17.05 -38.15
CA ILE A 18 16.72 17.78 -37.45
C ILE A 18 15.55 16.85 -37.11
N SER A 19 15.18 15.96 -38.05
CA SER A 19 14.08 15.01 -37.83
C SER A 19 14.38 14.02 -36.69
N ILE A 20 15.63 13.53 -36.60
CA ILE A 20 16.06 12.63 -35.52
C ILE A 20 16.03 13.34 -34.17
N ALA A 21 16.45 14.61 -34.11
CA ALA A 21 16.44 15.40 -32.88
C ALA A 21 15.01 15.60 -32.35
N ILE A 22 14.06 15.94 -33.22
CA ILE A 22 12.64 16.09 -32.85
C ILE A 22 12.06 14.75 -32.37
N PHE A 23 12.39 13.65 -33.06
CA PHE A 23 11.94 12.32 -32.67
C PHE A 23 12.47 11.90 -31.29
N ALA A 24 13.73 12.21 -30.97
CA ALA A 24 14.32 11.94 -29.67
C ALA A 24 13.65 12.73 -28.54
N ILE A 25 13.32 14.00 -28.78
CA ILE A 25 12.62 14.84 -27.79
C ILE A 25 11.20 14.30 -27.54
N MET A 26 10.45 14.01 -28.61
CA MET A 26 9.10 13.42 -28.51
C MET A 26 9.12 12.06 -27.81
N GLY A 27 10.06 11.19 -28.16
CA GLY A 27 10.23 9.87 -27.54
C GLY A 27 10.60 9.98 -26.06
N GLY A 28 11.50 10.89 -25.71
CA GLY A 28 11.90 11.15 -24.31
C GLY A 28 10.73 11.62 -23.44
N LEU A 29 9.89 12.52 -23.96
CA LEU A 29 8.70 12.99 -23.24
C LEU A 29 7.69 11.86 -23.00
N LEU A 30 7.47 10.99 -23.99
CA LEU A 30 6.56 9.85 -23.86
C LEU A 30 7.04 8.83 -22.81
N VAL A 31 8.35 8.55 -22.77
CA VAL A 31 8.93 7.66 -21.75
C VAL A 31 8.76 8.27 -20.35
N LEU A 32 8.99 9.57 -20.20
CA LEU A 32 8.90 10.25 -18.91
C LEU A 32 7.45 10.30 -18.38
N VAL A 33 6.47 10.52 -19.26
CA VAL A 33 5.06 10.42 -18.89
C VAL A 33 4.68 8.98 -18.55
N GLY A 34 5.17 8.00 -19.33
CA GLY A 34 4.94 6.58 -19.07
C GLY A 34 5.41 6.13 -17.69
N THR A 35 6.61 6.54 -17.27
CA THR A 35 7.15 6.21 -15.94
C THR A 35 6.37 6.88 -14.80
N HIS A 36 5.90 8.12 -15.00
CA HIS A 36 5.05 8.79 -14.02
C HIS A 36 3.68 8.12 -13.86
N ILE A 37 3.06 7.70 -14.96
CA ILE A 37 1.78 6.98 -14.93
C ILE A 37 1.94 5.63 -14.26
N ASP A 38 2.99 4.88 -14.58
CA ASP A 38 3.25 3.56 -14.01
C ASP A 38 3.48 3.62 -12.49
N ALA A 39 4.30 4.56 -12.03
CA ALA A 39 4.54 4.80 -10.61
C ALA A 39 3.25 5.18 -9.87
N THR A 40 2.40 6.01 -10.50
CA THR A 40 1.12 6.42 -9.94
C THR A 40 0.14 5.25 -9.87
N ASN A 41 0.00 4.47 -10.94
CA ASN A 41 -0.88 3.30 -10.99
C ASN A 41 -0.48 2.26 -9.94
N ARG A 42 0.82 1.99 -9.77
CA ARG A 42 1.29 1.06 -8.73
C ARG A 42 0.94 1.56 -7.33
N ALA A 43 1.14 2.85 -7.05
CA ALA A 43 0.79 3.45 -5.77
C ALA A 43 -0.73 3.39 -5.51
N THR A 44 -1.55 3.67 -6.53
CA THR A 44 -3.01 3.58 -6.45
C THR A 44 -3.47 2.16 -6.21
N ASN A 45 -2.89 1.16 -6.85
CA ASN A 45 -3.26 -0.25 -6.65
C ASN A 45 -2.90 -0.74 -5.24
N VAL A 46 -1.73 -0.36 -4.71
CA VAL A 46 -1.36 -0.66 -3.32
C VAL A 46 -2.34 0.01 -2.35
N LEU A 47 -2.65 1.28 -2.56
CA LEU A 47 -3.59 2.02 -1.72
C LEU A 47 -5.00 1.42 -1.80
N LYS A 48 -5.47 1.04 -2.99
CA LYS A 48 -6.78 0.42 -3.18
C LYS A 48 -6.88 -0.91 -2.46
N ASN A 49 -5.84 -1.75 -2.53
CA ASN A 49 -5.82 -3.01 -1.79
C ASN A 49 -5.84 -2.77 -0.28
N LYS A 50 -5.03 -1.83 0.23
CA LYS A 50 -5.02 -1.47 1.65
C LYS A 50 -6.37 -0.93 2.11
N VAL A 51 -6.96 0.02 1.39
CA VAL A 51 -8.29 0.56 1.75
C VAL A 51 -9.35 -0.54 1.66
N SER A 52 -9.29 -1.43 0.67
CA SER A 52 -10.24 -2.53 0.56
C SER A 52 -10.12 -3.53 1.72
N THR A 53 -8.91 -3.76 2.23
CA THR A 53 -8.70 -4.65 3.38
C THR A 53 -8.99 -3.93 4.69
N GLU A 54 -8.56 -2.68 4.88
CA GLU A 54 -8.68 -1.89 6.12
C GLU A 54 -10.07 -1.27 6.32
N SER A 55 -10.82 -0.98 5.26
CA SER A 55 -12.17 -0.37 5.37
C SER A 55 -13.17 -1.20 6.17
N PRO A 56 -13.28 -2.54 6.01
CA PRO A 56 -14.21 -3.32 6.85
C PRO A 56 -13.78 -3.35 8.32
N TYR A 57 -12.48 -3.42 8.64
CA TYR A 57 -12.01 -3.39 10.03
C TYR A 57 -12.22 -2.02 10.67
N ALA A 58 -11.94 -0.93 9.94
CA ALA A 58 -12.20 0.44 10.38
C ALA A 58 -13.69 0.70 10.61
N ALA A 59 -14.58 0.15 9.77
CA ALA A 59 -16.03 0.26 9.93
C ALA A 59 -16.52 -0.49 11.19
N ASN A 60 -15.88 -1.60 11.54
CA ASN A 60 -16.21 -2.41 12.71
C ASN A 60 -15.42 -2.03 13.97
N LYS A 61 -14.62 -0.94 13.92
CA LYS A 61 -13.69 -0.53 14.98
C LYS A 61 -12.72 -1.63 15.45
N GLN A 62 -12.52 -2.68 14.66
CA GLN A 62 -11.55 -3.73 14.96
C GLN A 62 -10.15 -3.19 14.68
N THR A 63 -9.32 -3.14 15.72
CA THR A 63 -7.92 -2.70 15.66
C THR A 63 -6.97 -3.84 15.28
N ALA A 64 -7.42 -5.10 15.38
CA ALA A 64 -6.64 -6.29 15.06
C ALA A 64 -7.04 -6.89 13.70
N PHE A 65 -6.05 -7.03 12.82
CA PHE A 65 -6.13 -7.95 11.69
C PHE A 65 -5.82 -9.34 12.21
N ASP A 66 -6.65 -10.32 11.87
CA ASP A 66 -6.32 -11.74 12.06
C ASP A 66 -5.12 -12.08 11.16
N GLY A 67 -3.90 -11.91 11.69
CA GLY A 67 -2.64 -12.16 10.98
C GLY A 67 -1.62 -11.02 10.88
N GLY A 68 -1.76 -9.92 11.62
CA GLY A 68 -0.68 -8.93 11.68
C GLY A 68 -0.86 -7.89 12.77
N ASP A 69 0.05 -7.89 13.74
CA ASP A 69 0.19 -6.87 14.79
C ASP A 69 0.29 -5.46 14.16
N LEU A 70 -0.85 -4.80 13.98
CA LEU A 70 -0.86 -3.35 14.03
C LEU A 70 -0.53 -2.99 15.47
N LYS A 71 0.77 -2.79 15.73
CA LYS A 71 1.22 -2.30 17.02
C LYS A 71 0.44 -1.05 17.34
N ASP A 72 -0.31 -1.10 18.42
CA ASP A 72 -1.03 0.05 18.92
C ASP A 72 -0.05 1.19 19.14
N THR A 73 -0.17 2.26 18.34
CA THR A 73 0.67 3.45 18.44
C THR A 73 0.07 4.50 19.37
N ARG A 74 -1.05 4.21 20.04
CA ARG A 74 -1.68 5.11 21.01
C ARG A 74 -0.76 5.31 22.21
N LYS A 75 -0.75 6.53 22.73
CA LYS A 75 -0.16 6.84 24.03
C LYS A 75 -1.21 7.48 24.91
N ASP A 76 -1.38 6.95 26.11
CA ASP A 76 -2.22 7.58 27.12
C ASP A 76 -1.62 8.92 27.53
N ILE A 77 -2.48 9.94 27.53
CA ILE A 77 -2.16 11.27 28.00
C ILE A 77 -3.28 11.80 28.88
N THR A 78 -2.93 12.75 29.73
CA THR A 78 -3.84 13.48 30.58
C THR A 78 -3.92 14.92 30.12
N ILE A 79 -5.13 15.48 30.03
CA ILE A 79 -5.39 16.85 29.61
C ILE A 79 -6.03 17.59 30.77
N ASP A 80 -5.32 18.58 31.30
CA ASP A 80 -5.85 19.48 32.31
C ASP A 80 -6.50 20.68 31.62
N ILE A 81 -7.80 20.86 31.86
CA ILE A 81 -8.60 21.98 31.38
C ILE A 81 -8.88 22.90 32.55
N THR A 82 -8.39 24.13 32.45
CA THR A 82 -8.76 25.20 33.38
C THR A 82 -9.80 26.10 32.73
N ILE A 83 -10.96 26.24 33.37
CA ILE A 83 -12.02 27.17 32.98
C ILE A 83 -12.02 28.29 34.01
N ASP A 84 -11.72 29.51 33.57
CA ASP A 84 -11.84 30.71 34.39
C ASP A 84 -13.22 31.34 34.13
N ASP A 85 -14.16 31.10 35.05
CA ASP A 85 -15.49 31.70 35.01
C ASP A 85 -15.56 32.84 36.03
N TYR A 86 -15.19 34.05 35.57
CA TYR A 86 -15.29 35.29 36.36
C TYR A 86 -14.64 35.22 37.76
N GLY A 87 -13.50 34.53 37.91
CA GLY A 87 -12.72 34.49 39.15
C GLY A 87 -12.92 33.26 40.02
N ASP A 88 -13.81 32.34 39.66
CA ASP A 88 -13.83 30.97 40.18
C ASP A 88 -13.22 30.03 39.12
N ALA A 89 -11.94 29.71 39.32
CA ALA A 89 -11.24 28.77 38.45
C ALA A 89 -11.69 27.34 38.76
N ALA A 90 -12.32 26.69 37.78
CA ALA A 90 -12.61 25.26 37.81
C ALA A 90 -11.56 24.51 36.99
N ASN A 91 -11.07 23.39 37.53
CA ASN A 91 -10.18 22.49 36.80
C ASN A 91 -10.90 21.17 36.56
N ALA A 92 -10.78 20.66 35.33
CA ALA A 92 -11.20 19.31 34.97
C ALA A 92 -10.02 18.59 34.31
N THR A 93 -9.77 17.36 34.75
CA THR A 93 -8.76 16.49 34.16
C THR A 93 -9.46 15.44 33.31
N LEU A 94 -9.06 15.33 32.05
CA LEU A 94 -9.60 14.36 31.11
C LEU A 94 -8.50 13.38 30.68
N GLU A 95 -8.85 12.11 30.59
CA GLU A 95 -8.00 11.10 29.97
C GLU A 95 -8.18 11.10 28.45
N ALA A 96 -7.09 10.88 27.71
CA ALA A 96 -7.13 10.86 26.27
C ALA A 96 -6.03 9.97 25.66
N TYR A 97 -6.28 9.50 24.44
CA TYR A 97 -5.30 8.87 23.57
C TYR A 97 -4.64 9.91 22.66
N LYS A 98 -3.32 9.89 22.62
CA LYS A 98 -2.52 10.67 21.67
C LYS A 98 -2.07 9.80 20.51
N TYR A 99 -2.24 10.34 19.31
CA TYR A 99 -1.77 9.73 18.06
C TYR A 99 -0.77 10.66 17.37
N ASN A 100 0.31 10.08 16.86
CA ASN A 100 1.29 10.80 16.06
C ASN A 100 1.18 10.36 14.59
N THR A 101 1.05 11.32 13.68
CA THR A 101 0.97 11.02 12.24
C THR A 101 2.19 10.27 11.74
N LYS A 102 3.38 10.52 12.30
CA LYS A 102 4.57 9.74 11.98
C LYS A 102 4.38 8.27 12.29
N GLU A 103 3.93 7.95 13.50
CA GLU A 103 3.75 6.58 13.95
C GLU A 103 2.65 5.89 13.14
N ILE A 104 1.53 6.57 12.86
CA ILE A 104 0.44 6.03 12.03
C ILE A 104 0.89 5.73 10.60
N VAL A 105 1.62 6.66 9.97
CA VAL A 105 1.99 6.55 8.56
C VAL A 105 3.18 5.62 8.35
N GLU A 106 4.08 5.52 9.33
CA GLU A 106 5.28 4.67 9.25
C GLU A 106 5.05 3.25 9.78
N ASN A 107 3.93 2.98 10.46
CA ASN A 107 3.63 1.65 10.99
C ASN A 107 3.52 0.63 9.85
N GLY A 108 4.15 -0.54 10.03
CA GLY A 108 4.15 -1.62 9.04
C GLY A 108 4.86 -1.34 7.71
N LEU A 109 5.53 -0.19 7.54
CA LEU A 109 6.32 0.11 6.34
C LEU A 109 7.76 -0.40 6.46
N SER A 110 8.35 -0.74 5.30
CA SER A 110 9.79 -1.01 5.20
C SER A 110 10.59 0.29 5.40
N GLU A 111 11.86 0.19 5.80
CA GLU A 111 12.74 1.37 5.98
C GLU A 111 12.87 2.21 4.69
N ALA A 112 12.86 1.58 3.52
CA ALA A 112 12.88 2.27 2.24
C ALA A 112 11.60 3.08 2.00
N ASP A 113 10.44 2.51 2.35
CA ASP A 113 9.14 3.17 2.19
C ASP A 113 8.96 4.32 3.21
N LYS A 114 9.46 4.17 4.44
CA LYS A 114 9.48 5.25 5.43
C LYS A 114 10.25 6.46 4.92
N ALA A 115 11.46 6.25 4.37
CA ALA A 115 12.27 7.33 3.81
C ALA A 115 11.57 8.01 2.61
N ALA A 116 10.89 7.24 1.76
CA ALA A 116 10.12 7.78 0.65
C ALA A 116 8.91 8.61 1.13
N MET A 117 8.21 8.16 2.18
CA MET A 117 7.08 8.87 2.77
C MET A 117 7.52 10.16 3.48
N GLN A 118 8.59 10.12 4.26
CA GLN A 118 9.17 11.32 4.87
C GLN A 118 9.60 12.34 3.81
N LYS A 119 10.21 11.89 2.70
CA LYS A 119 10.58 12.77 1.58
C LYS A 119 9.36 13.41 0.92
N LYS A 120 8.28 12.66 0.69
CA LYS A 120 7.01 13.19 0.13
C LYS A 120 6.33 14.18 1.07
N ALA A 121 6.42 13.96 2.37
CA ALA A 121 5.89 14.84 3.40
C ALA A 121 6.79 16.05 3.71
N ASN A 122 7.89 16.27 2.96
CA ASN A 122 8.92 17.28 3.29
C ASN A 122 9.43 17.17 4.74
N GLY A 123 9.48 15.96 5.30
CA GLY A 123 9.82 15.69 6.70
C GLY A 123 8.72 16.06 7.71
N GLY A 124 7.59 16.61 7.27
CA GLY A 124 6.49 17.10 8.10
C GLY A 124 5.44 16.05 8.41
N LEU A 125 5.80 15.00 9.15
CA LEU A 125 4.84 14.10 9.79
C LEU A 125 4.70 14.44 11.28
N ASN A 126 4.45 15.71 11.58
CA ASN A 126 4.48 16.27 12.94
C ASN A 126 3.09 16.60 13.51
N LEU A 127 2.02 16.21 12.83
CA LEU A 127 0.67 16.39 13.37
C LEU A 127 0.42 15.40 14.51
N GLN A 128 -0.27 15.88 15.52
CA GLN A 128 -0.66 15.13 16.71
C GLN A 128 -2.17 15.22 16.83
N PHE A 129 -2.82 14.07 17.01
CA PHE A 129 -4.25 13.99 17.25
C PHE A 129 -4.49 13.50 18.66
N VAL A 130 -5.59 13.93 19.24
CA VAL A 130 -5.99 13.60 20.60
C VAL A 130 -7.44 13.15 20.56
N LYS A 131 -7.72 11.96 21.09
CA LYS A 131 -9.07 11.42 21.27
C LYS A 131 -9.32 11.31 22.76
N LEU A 132 -10.31 12.00 23.29
CA LEU A 132 -10.72 11.85 24.69
C LEU A 132 -11.21 10.43 24.93
N LYS A 133 -10.84 9.83 26.07
CA LYS A 133 -11.41 8.55 26.51
C LYS A 133 -12.86 8.77 26.90
N THR A 134 -13.73 7.90 26.41
CA THR A 134 -15.13 7.83 26.85
C THR A 134 -15.34 6.55 27.65
N ALA A 135 -16.41 6.50 28.47
CA ALA A 135 -16.72 5.31 29.28
C ALA A 135 -16.81 4.01 28.46
N ASP A 136 -17.21 4.10 27.19
CA ASP A 136 -17.29 2.95 26.29
C ASP A 136 -15.91 2.45 25.78
N ASP A 137 -14.84 3.24 25.93
CA ASP A 137 -13.49 2.85 25.47
C ASP A 137 -12.76 1.92 26.47
N GLU A 138 -13.30 1.71 27.68
CA GLU A 138 -12.72 0.83 28.71
C GLU A 138 -13.14 -0.65 28.52
N GLU A 139 -14.24 -0.92 27.82
CA GLU A 139 -14.75 -2.30 27.61
C GLU A 139 -13.97 -3.06 26.53
N ASP A 140 -13.22 -2.35 25.67
CA ASP A 140 -12.42 -2.96 24.59
C ASP A 140 -11.08 -3.55 25.07
N GLU A 141 -10.66 -3.31 26.33
CA GLU A 141 -9.39 -3.82 26.88
C GLU A 141 -9.50 -5.21 27.55
N GLU A 142 -10.70 -5.76 27.77
CA GLU A 142 -10.88 -7.01 28.52
C GLU A 142 -10.93 -8.31 27.67
N SER A 143 -10.72 -8.27 26.35
CA SER A 143 -10.80 -9.49 25.51
C SER A 143 -9.48 -10.23 25.26
N GLU A 144 -8.39 -9.89 25.96
CA GLU A 144 -7.14 -10.66 25.89
C GLU A 144 -7.02 -11.67 27.04
N GLY A 145 -7.53 -12.89 26.78
CA GLY A 145 -6.85 -14.12 27.20
C GLY A 145 -7.40 -14.91 28.40
N GLU A 146 -8.13 -15.99 28.12
CA GLU A 146 -7.77 -17.34 28.58
C GLU A 146 -8.60 -18.39 27.82
N GLU A 147 -8.15 -18.81 26.64
CA GLU A 147 -8.51 -20.13 26.11
C GLU A 147 -7.24 -20.98 26.00
N THR A 148 -7.20 -21.99 26.86
CA THR A 148 -6.19 -23.03 26.93
C THR A 148 -6.22 -23.84 25.63
N PRO A 149 -5.08 -24.14 24.99
CA PRO A 149 -5.11 -24.96 23.78
C PRO A 149 -5.34 -26.43 24.15
N GLU A 150 -6.50 -26.99 23.79
CA GLU A 150 -6.66 -28.44 23.69
C GLU A 150 -5.79 -28.97 22.53
N GLU A 151 -4.97 -29.97 22.84
CA GLU A 151 -4.18 -30.74 21.86
C GLU A 151 -5.11 -31.45 20.85
N GLY A 152 -5.35 -30.80 19.71
CA GLY A 152 -5.87 -31.43 18.50
C GLY A 152 -4.74 -32.00 17.65
N THR A 153 -4.80 -33.30 17.38
CA THR A 153 -3.82 -34.10 16.63
C THR A 153 -3.57 -33.54 15.21
N PRO A 154 -2.33 -33.50 14.70
CA PRO A 154 -2.06 -32.98 13.35
C PRO A 154 -2.54 -33.97 12.28
N GLU A 155 -3.56 -33.58 11.51
CA GLU A 155 -3.84 -34.21 10.22
C GLU A 155 -2.73 -33.86 9.22
N THR A 156 -2.22 -34.90 8.57
CA THR A 156 -1.14 -34.83 7.59
C THR A 156 -1.65 -34.17 6.30
N PRO A 157 -0.96 -33.16 5.74
CA PRO A 157 -1.37 -32.57 4.47
C PRO A 157 -1.11 -33.54 3.31
N GLU A 158 -2.15 -33.81 2.52
CA GLU A 158 -2.08 -34.61 1.30
C GLU A 158 -1.09 -34.03 0.29
N THR A 159 -0.31 -34.91 -0.30
CA THR A 159 0.71 -34.60 -1.33
C THR A 159 0.01 -34.25 -2.65
N PRO A 160 0.41 -33.19 -3.38
CA PRO A 160 -0.18 -32.86 -4.67
C PRO A 160 0.14 -33.94 -5.72
N GLU A 161 -0.90 -34.44 -6.38
CA GLU A 161 -0.80 -35.44 -7.45
C GLU A 161 0.06 -34.92 -8.62
N THR A 162 0.96 -35.79 -9.09
CA THR A 162 1.84 -35.55 -10.24
C THR A 162 1.05 -35.75 -11.54
N PRO A 163 1.21 -34.91 -12.58
CA PRO A 163 0.49 -35.08 -13.83
C PRO A 163 0.94 -36.36 -14.57
N GLU A 164 -0.03 -37.18 -14.95
CA GLU A 164 0.19 -38.42 -15.70
C GLU A 164 0.88 -38.16 -17.04
N THR A 165 1.89 -38.99 -17.33
CA THR A 165 2.62 -39.00 -18.61
C THR A 165 1.79 -39.73 -19.66
N PRO A 166 1.67 -39.24 -20.92
CA PRO A 166 0.86 -39.91 -21.93
C PRO A 166 1.47 -41.26 -22.32
N GLU A 167 0.63 -42.31 -22.28
CA GLU A 167 0.99 -43.67 -22.64
C GLU A 167 1.46 -43.77 -24.11
N THR A 168 2.56 -44.50 -24.32
CA THR A 168 3.09 -44.85 -25.63
C THR A 168 2.25 -46.00 -26.23
N PRO A 169 1.81 -45.95 -27.50
CA PRO A 169 1.05 -47.04 -28.10
C PRO A 169 1.92 -48.30 -28.31
N PRO A 170 1.35 -49.51 -28.14
CA PRO A 170 2.11 -50.75 -28.34
C PRO A 170 2.40 -51.03 -29.82
N ALA A 171 3.57 -51.61 -30.06
CA ALA A 171 4.08 -52.05 -31.37
C ALA A 171 3.23 -53.20 -31.98
N PRO A 172 3.22 -53.36 -33.32
CA PRO A 172 2.44 -54.41 -33.98
C PRO A 172 3.07 -55.80 -33.76
N ALA A 173 2.24 -56.80 -33.46
CA ALA A 173 2.66 -58.19 -33.38
C ALA A 173 2.98 -58.73 -34.78
N GLU A 174 4.22 -59.19 -34.95
CA GLU A 174 4.62 -60.08 -36.06
C GLU A 174 3.92 -61.44 -35.90
N GLY A 175 3.54 -62.04 -37.03
CA GLY A 175 2.60 -63.16 -37.09
C GLY A 175 3.20 -64.55 -36.98
N GLU A 176 2.28 -65.52 -37.05
CA GLU A 176 2.41 -66.85 -37.64
C GLU A 176 1.07 -67.23 -38.29
#